data_AF-A0A7R9FBJ7-F1
#
_entry.id   AF-A0A7R9FBJ7-F1
#
_cell.length_a   1.000
_cell.length_b   1.000
_cell.length_c   1.000
_cell.angle_alpha   90.00
_cell.angle_beta   90.00
_cell.angle_gamma   90.00
#
_symmetry.space_group_name_H-M   'P 1'
#
loop_
_entity.id
_entity.type
_entity.pdbx_description
1 polymer ?
#
loop_
_entity_poly.entity_id
_entity_poly.type
_entity_poly.pdbx_seq_one_letter_code
_entity_poly.pdbx_strand_id
1 'polypeptide(L)'
;MGITVYLVVCLLGAALGKQFQFHNNLGQTIWVGSLGNAGVAAPNNGGFQLNAGAEKYPVLRGYLNTRAPTAAKKAPGHRLGSVVHWCYPFLTNKRTLNLQETVTTADNWAGRFWARTGCRFDGNGIGPCDTGDCGNKLQCAGAGGVPPVSLAEFTLNGYGGVDYYDLSLVDGFNVPVQVIPLTKSVDPNNKYGCGSATCTAYLNNNCPNELRETNSAGATVGCKSACLAFNTDQYCCRGNFGTPQTCTPSTWSQNYPAYFKNNCPGAYSYAYDDVSSTYTCQDSGYKIIFG
;
A
#
# COMPACT_ATOMS: atom_id res chain seq x y z
N MET A 1 -19.20 -28.74 -47.45
CA MET A 1 -18.62 -29.26 -46.20
C MET A 1 -17.93 -28.10 -45.51
N GLY A 2 -18.59 -27.48 -44.52
CA GLY A 2 -18.04 -26.35 -43.77
C GLY A 2 -17.11 -26.84 -42.67
N ILE A 3 -15.91 -26.27 -42.57
CA ILE A 3 -14.97 -26.56 -41.49
C ILE A 3 -15.25 -25.59 -40.35
N THR A 4 -15.88 -26.08 -39.28
CA THR A 4 -16.05 -25.33 -38.04
C THR A 4 -14.74 -25.41 -37.26
N VAL A 5 -14.04 -24.29 -37.13
CA VAL A 5 -12.83 -24.17 -36.29
C VAL A 5 -13.26 -23.83 -34.87
N TYR A 6 -13.09 -24.77 -33.94
CA TYR A 6 -13.33 -24.52 -32.51
C TYR A 6 -12.13 -23.77 -31.93
N LEU A 7 -12.34 -22.49 -31.62
CA LEU A 7 -11.38 -21.70 -30.85
C LEU A 7 -11.54 -22.07 -29.37
N VAL A 8 -10.70 -22.98 -28.86
CA VAL A 8 -10.65 -23.28 -27.43
C VAL A 8 -9.96 -22.12 -26.72
N VAL A 9 -10.75 -21.18 -26.19
CA VAL A 9 -10.27 -20.19 -25.24
C VAL A 9 -10.09 -20.90 -23.91
N CYS A 10 -8.86 -21.28 -23.58
CA CYS A 10 -8.49 -21.59 -22.20
C CYS A 10 -8.66 -20.31 -21.37
N LEU A 11 -9.82 -20.14 -20.74
CA LEU A 11 -9.98 -19.26 -19.60
C LEU A 11 -9.15 -19.86 -18.46
N LEU A 12 -7.84 -19.56 -18.45
CA LEU A 12 -7.06 -19.60 -17.23
C LEU A 12 -7.71 -18.57 -16.31
N GLY A 13 -8.59 -19.03 -15.43
CA GLY A 13 -9.08 -18.25 -14.30
C GLY A 13 -7.89 -17.88 -13.44
N ALA A 14 -7.24 -16.77 -13.74
CA ALA A 14 -6.37 -16.13 -12.78
C ALA A 14 -7.29 -15.80 -11.59
N ALA A 15 -7.04 -16.40 -10.43
CA ALA A 15 -7.62 -15.91 -9.19
C ALA A 15 -7.20 -14.44 -9.09
N LEU A 16 -8.14 -13.53 -9.38
CA LEU A 16 -7.90 -12.10 -9.38
C LEU A 16 -7.92 -11.65 -7.92
N GLY A 17 -6.84 -11.93 -7.20
CA GLY A 17 -6.67 -11.43 -5.84
C GLY A 17 -6.79 -9.90 -5.78
N LYS A 18 -7.09 -9.36 -4.60
CA LYS A 18 -7.25 -7.92 -4.37
C LYS A 18 -6.02 -7.14 -4.82
N GLN A 19 -6.26 -6.05 -5.55
CA GLN A 19 -5.22 -5.26 -6.19
C GLN A 19 -4.89 -4.03 -5.36
N PHE A 20 -3.59 -3.79 -5.17
CA PHE A 20 -3.07 -2.61 -4.49
C PHE A 20 -2.21 -1.78 -5.45
N GLN A 21 -2.56 -0.50 -5.56
CA GLN A 21 -1.77 0.54 -6.22
C GLN A 21 -0.98 1.31 -5.17
N PHE A 22 0.27 1.63 -5.46
CA PHE A 22 1.08 2.48 -4.59
C PHE A 22 1.55 3.72 -5.33
N HIS A 23 1.48 4.86 -4.66
CA HIS A 23 2.01 6.12 -5.15
C HIS A 23 2.90 6.72 -4.06
N ASN A 24 4.13 7.08 -4.42
CA ASN A 24 5.01 7.85 -3.55
C ASN A 24 4.98 9.33 -3.96
N ASN A 25 4.22 10.14 -3.22
CA ASN A 25 4.10 11.58 -3.40
C ASN A 25 5.11 12.34 -2.52
N LEU A 26 5.96 11.63 -1.79
CA LEU A 26 7.05 12.25 -1.04
C LEU A 26 8.18 12.64 -2.01
N GLY A 27 8.88 13.71 -1.68
CA GLY A 27 10.06 14.18 -2.43
C GLY A 27 11.31 13.30 -2.29
N GLN A 28 11.18 12.08 -1.78
CA GLN A 28 12.28 11.14 -1.53
C GLN A 28 11.85 9.71 -1.82
N THR A 29 12.82 8.83 -2.08
CA THR A 29 12.57 7.40 -2.17
C THR A 29 12.10 6.85 -0.83
N ILE A 30 11.11 5.97 -0.89
CA ILE A 30 10.64 5.18 0.24
C ILE A 30 10.78 3.70 -0.06
N TRP A 31 10.69 2.89 0.99
CA TRP A 31 10.61 1.45 0.88
C TRP A 31 9.35 0.98 1.57
N VAL A 32 8.38 0.54 0.77
CA VAL A 32 7.12 0.01 1.29
C VAL A 32 7.41 -1.30 2.01
N GLY A 33 6.88 -1.43 3.23
CA GLY A 33 6.81 -2.67 3.98
C GLY A 33 5.40 -3.23 3.95
N SER A 34 5.28 -4.55 4.03
CA SER A 34 4.00 -5.25 4.16
C SER A 34 4.10 -6.40 5.14
N LEU A 35 3.02 -6.64 5.88
CA LEU A 35 2.91 -7.73 6.84
C LEU A 35 1.49 -8.28 6.79
N GLY A 36 1.33 -9.58 6.54
CA GLY A 36 0.08 -10.29 6.79
C GLY A 36 -0.06 -10.64 8.27
N ASN A 37 -1.30 -10.81 8.74
CA ASN A 37 -1.56 -11.34 10.08
C ASN A 37 -0.96 -12.74 10.27
N ALA A 38 -0.97 -13.25 11.52
CA ALA A 38 -0.35 -14.52 11.85
C ALA A 38 -0.76 -15.66 10.88
N GLY A 39 0.24 -16.29 10.25
CA GLY A 39 0.04 -17.35 9.26
C GLY A 39 -0.30 -16.88 7.84
N VAL A 40 -0.43 -15.58 7.60
CA VAL A 40 -0.75 -14.99 6.28
C VAL A 40 0.51 -14.42 5.65
N ALA A 41 0.82 -14.85 4.42
CA ALA A 41 1.97 -14.33 3.68
C ALA A 41 1.76 -12.84 3.32
N ALA A 42 2.83 -12.06 3.42
CA ALA A 42 2.86 -10.69 2.93
C ALA A 42 3.17 -10.68 1.42
N PRO A 43 2.53 -9.78 0.63
CA PRO A 43 2.88 -9.63 -0.77
C PRO A 43 4.33 -9.14 -0.93
N ASN A 44 4.98 -9.47 -2.05
CA ASN A 44 6.35 -9.06 -2.38
C ASN A 44 7.39 -9.41 -1.27
N ASN A 45 7.23 -10.55 -0.59
CA ASN A 45 8.07 -10.98 0.54
C ASN A 45 8.17 -9.93 1.67
N GLY A 46 7.18 -9.05 1.79
CA GLY A 46 7.12 -8.05 2.83
C GLY A 46 7.74 -6.70 2.49
N GLY A 47 8.28 -6.47 1.28
CA GLY A 47 8.73 -5.11 0.95
C GLY A 47 9.35 -4.89 -0.42
N PHE A 48 9.30 -3.63 -0.87
CA PHE A 48 9.87 -3.18 -2.15
C PHE A 48 10.21 -1.67 -2.10
N GLN A 49 11.09 -1.23 -3.01
CA GLN A 49 11.43 0.18 -3.18
C GLN A 49 10.40 0.91 -4.04
N LEU A 50 10.12 2.16 -3.70
CA LEU A 50 9.28 3.07 -4.48
C LEU A 50 9.93 4.46 -4.53
N ASN A 51 10.44 4.83 -5.70
CA ASN A 51 11.13 6.11 -5.91
C ASN A 51 10.19 7.31 -5.76
N ALA A 52 10.74 8.51 -5.53
CA ALA A 52 9.96 9.75 -5.48
C ALA A 52 9.13 9.95 -6.76
N GLY A 53 7.85 10.27 -6.61
CA GLY A 53 6.89 10.43 -7.71
C GLY A 53 6.54 9.14 -8.45
N ALA A 54 7.10 7.99 -8.05
CA ALA A 54 6.85 6.73 -8.73
C ALA A 54 5.52 6.11 -8.28
N GLU A 55 4.91 5.39 -9.22
CA GLU A 55 3.72 4.61 -9.00
C GLU A 55 3.95 3.14 -9.33
N LYS A 56 3.30 2.27 -8.57
CA LYS A 56 3.30 0.83 -8.76
C LYS A 56 1.85 0.37 -8.93
N TYR A 57 1.50 -0.01 -10.16
CA TYR A 57 0.14 -0.32 -10.58
C TYR A 57 -0.09 -1.81 -10.81
N PRO A 58 -1.35 -2.28 -10.70
CA PRO A 58 -1.72 -3.55 -11.28
C PRO A 58 -1.65 -3.49 -12.80
N VAL A 59 -0.83 -4.36 -13.38
CA VAL A 59 -0.85 -4.65 -14.81
C VAL A 59 -2.16 -5.37 -15.12
N LEU A 60 -3.17 -4.61 -15.54
CA LEU A 60 -4.27 -5.17 -16.30
C LEU A 60 -3.69 -5.58 -17.66
N ARG A 61 -3.46 -6.88 -17.86
CA ARG A 61 -3.18 -7.42 -19.20
C ARG A 61 -4.34 -7.06 -20.13
N GLY A 62 -4.07 -6.24 -21.14
CA GLY A 62 -4.91 -6.13 -22.33
C GLY A 62 -5.22 -4.71 -22.80
N TYR A 63 -4.22 -3.94 -23.23
CA TYR A 63 -4.44 -3.01 -24.33
C TYR A 63 -3.58 -3.46 -25.52
N LEU A 64 -4.19 -4.27 -26.39
CA LEU A 64 -3.77 -4.34 -27.79
C LEU A 64 -3.97 -2.94 -28.39
N ASN A 65 -2.91 -2.13 -28.41
CA ASN A 65 -2.90 -0.95 -29.26
C ASN A 65 -2.65 -1.42 -30.70
N THR A 66 -3.69 -1.83 -31.41
CA THR A 66 -3.63 -2.01 -32.87
C THR A 66 -3.66 -0.65 -33.54
N ARG A 67 -2.61 0.16 -33.38
CA ARG A 67 -2.25 1.10 -34.45
C ARG A 67 -1.41 0.33 -35.45
N ALA A 68 -2.05 -0.09 -36.54
CA ALA A 68 -1.37 -0.58 -37.71
C ALA A 68 -0.28 0.43 -38.11
N PRO A 69 0.99 0.02 -38.28
CA PRO A 69 1.99 0.90 -38.87
C PRO A 69 1.57 1.17 -40.31
N THR A 70 1.26 2.44 -40.61
CA THR A 70 1.20 2.91 -41.99
C THR A 70 2.60 2.76 -42.60
N ALA A 71 2.64 2.02 -43.72
CA ALA A 71 3.77 1.85 -44.63
C ALA A 71 4.97 0.99 -44.15
N ALA A 72 4.81 -0.34 -44.22
CA ALA A 72 5.96 -1.22 -44.48
C ALA A 72 6.25 -1.23 -46.00
N LYS A 73 7.46 -0.83 -46.41
CA LYS A 73 7.93 -0.97 -47.81
C LYS A 73 8.07 -2.46 -48.15
N LYS A 74 7.44 -2.89 -49.26
CA LYS A 74 7.51 -4.27 -49.80
C LYS A 74 8.95 -4.64 -50.16
N ALA A 75 9.42 -5.79 -49.69
CA ALA A 75 10.58 -6.49 -50.26
C ALA A 75 10.14 -7.38 -51.45
N PRO A 76 10.99 -7.64 -52.46
CA PRO A 76 10.64 -8.45 -53.62
C PRO A 76 10.51 -9.93 -53.27
N GLY A 77 9.41 -10.57 -53.71
CA GLY A 77 9.10 -11.98 -53.42
C GLY A 77 9.75 -12.97 -54.41
N HIS A 78 10.05 -14.18 -53.93
CA HIS A 78 10.45 -15.33 -54.75
C HIS A 78 9.21 -16.15 -55.15
N ARG A 79 9.13 -16.61 -56.42
CA ARG A 79 8.03 -17.43 -56.96
C ARG A 79 8.27 -18.92 -56.72
N LEU A 80 7.28 -19.59 -56.13
CA LEU A 80 7.05 -21.03 -56.24
C LEU A 80 5.57 -21.22 -56.62
N GLY A 81 5.31 -21.55 -57.89
CA GLY A 81 3.94 -21.77 -58.42
C GLY A 81 3.07 -20.50 -58.53
N SER A 82 1.75 -20.70 -58.68
CA SER A 82 0.75 -19.64 -58.96
C SER A 82 0.30 -18.84 -57.73
N VAL A 83 0.97 -18.99 -56.58
CA VAL A 83 0.60 -18.32 -55.32
C VAL A 83 1.76 -17.47 -54.84
N VAL A 84 1.55 -16.15 -54.73
CA VAL A 84 2.54 -15.21 -54.18
C VAL A 84 2.40 -15.21 -52.66
N HIS A 85 3.37 -15.80 -51.94
CA HIS A 85 3.47 -15.69 -50.48
C HIS A 85 4.21 -14.41 -50.09
N TRP A 86 3.57 -13.56 -49.29
CA TRP A 86 4.21 -12.39 -48.67
C TRP A 86 4.63 -12.73 -47.24
N CYS A 87 5.93 -12.81 -46.97
CA CYS A 87 6.44 -12.75 -45.61
C CYS A 87 6.53 -11.27 -45.19
N TYR A 88 5.65 -10.83 -44.29
CA TYR A 88 5.85 -9.59 -43.57
C TYR A 88 6.82 -9.85 -42.41
N PRO A 89 8.00 -9.21 -42.36
CA PRO A 89 8.81 -9.27 -41.15
C PRO A 89 8.04 -8.55 -40.04
N PHE A 90 7.66 -9.29 -39.00
CA PHE A 90 7.25 -8.69 -37.74
C PHE A 90 8.47 -7.97 -37.16
N LEU A 91 8.54 -6.66 -37.37
CA LEU A 91 9.43 -5.79 -36.60
C LEU A 91 8.89 -5.74 -35.18
N THR A 92 9.32 -6.66 -34.31
CA THR A 92 9.10 -6.52 -32.87
C THR A 92 9.93 -5.33 -32.41
N ASN A 93 9.30 -4.17 -32.28
CA ASN A 93 9.88 -3.04 -31.58
C ASN A 93 10.04 -3.48 -30.12
N LYS A 94 11.22 -3.98 -29.74
CA LYS A 94 11.59 -4.25 -28.35
C LYS A 94 11.77 -2.90 -27.64
N ARG A 95 10.66 -2.23 -27.37
CA ARG A 95 10.62 -1.35 -26.21
C ARG A 95 10.60 -2.26 -25.00
N THR A 96 11.60 -2.14 -24.14
CA THR A 96 11.57 -2.70 -22.80
C THR A 96 10.29 -2.19 -22.13
N LEU A 97 9.27 -3.04 -22.04
CA LEU A 97 8.14 -2.78 -21.17
C LEU A 97 8.74 -2.76 -19.76
N ASN A 98 8.78 -1.58 -19.14
CA ASN A 98 8.92 -1.51 -17.70
C ASN A 98 7.72 -2.26 -17.14
N LEU A 99 7.92 -3.53 -16.79
CA LEU A 99 6.97 -4.32 -16.02
C LEU A 99 6.88 -3.63 -14.66
N GLN A 100 5.98 -2.65 -14.51
CA GLN A 100 5.58 -2.17 -13.19
C GLN A 100 4.92 -3.36 -12.50
N GLU A 101 5.62 -3.93 -11.52
CA GLU A 101 5.17 -5.09 -10.77
C GLU A 101 3.85 -4.79 -10.05
N THR A 102 2.81 -5.57 -10.30
CA THR A 102 1.57 -5.50 -9.53
C THR A 102 1.80 -5.95 -8.09
N VAL A 103 1.16 -5.28 -7.12
CA VAL A 103 0.99 -5.83 -5.76
C VAL A 103 -0.42 -6.43 -5.66
N THR A 104 -0.50 -7.75 -5.50
CA THR A 104 -1.75 -8.48 -5.28
C THR A 104 -1.70 -9.26 -3.98
N THR A 105 -2.83 -9.35 -3.29
CA THR A 105 -3.02 -10.23 -2.12
C THR A 105 -4.12 -11.25 -2.39
N ALA A 106 -4.34 -12.20 -1.47
CA ALA A 106 -5.57 -12.98 -1.47
C ALA A 106 -6.80 -12.08 -1.25
N ASP A 107 -7.97 -12.52 -1.71
CA ASP A 107 -9.22 -11.75 -1.54
C ASP A 107 -9.66 -11.59 -0.09
N ASN A 108 -9.23 -12.50 0.78
CA ASN A 108 -9.50 -12.49 2.23
C ASN A 108 -8.26 -12.10 3.06
N TRP A 109 -7.31 -11.39 2.44
CA TRP A 109 -6.07 -11.01 3.11
C TRP A 109 -6.34 -10.02 4.25
N ALA A 110 -5.67 -10.23 5.38
CA ALA A 110 -5.65 -9.30 6.48
C ALA A 110 -4.21 -8.98 6.85
N GLY A 111 -3.91 -7.70 7.03
CA GLY A 111 -2.57 -7.22 7.27
C GLY A 111 -2.45 -5.73 7.10
N ARG A 112 -1.21 -5.27 6.93
CA ARG A 112 -0.87 -3.85 6.92
C ARG A 112 0.26 -3.50 5.96
N PHE A 113 0.25 -2.25 5.53
CA PHE A 113 1.31 -1.61 4.75
C PHE A 113 1.84 -0.38 5.48
N TRP A 114 3.12 -0.07 5.29
CA TRP A 114 3.76 1.15 5.80
C TRP A 114 4.89 1.59 4.86
N ALA A 115 5.34 2.83 5.01
CA ALA A 115 6.53 3.33 4.32
C ALA A 115 7.72 3.43 5.26
N ARG A 116 8.89 3.06 4.75
CA ARG A 116 10.19 3.25 5.41
C ARG A 116 10.94 4.39 4.75
N THR A 117 11.64 5.19 5.55
CA THR A 117 12.40 6.36 5.09
C THR A 117 13.86 6.25 5.51
N GLY A 118 14.76 6.93 4.77
CA GLY A 118 16.18 6.97 5.08
C GLY A 118 16.90 5.62 4.99
N CYS A 119 16.38 4.68 4.18
CA CYS A 119 16.98 3.35 4.07
C CYS A 119 18.29 3.35 3.29
N ARG A 120 19.23 2.52 3.75
CA ARG A 120 20.58 2.37 3.21
C ARG A 120 20.88 0.89 2.98
N PHE A 121 20.27 0.30 1.96
CA PHE A 121 20.49 -1.11 1.60
C PHE A 121 21.70 -1.27 0.68
N ASP A 122 22.46 -2.35 0.89
CA ASP A 122 23.49 -2.80 -0.03
C ASP A 122 22.91 -3.52 -1.27
N GLY A 123 23.76 -4.02 -2.16
CA GLY A 123 23.34 -4.78 -3.33
C GLY A 123 22.60 -6.09 -3.03
N ASN A 124 22.65 -6.59 -1.79
CA ASN A 124 21.93 -7.77 -1.32
C ASN A 124 20.61 -7.41 -0.61
N GLY A 125 20.27 -6.11 -0.54
CA GLY A 125 19.08 -5.64 0.16
C GLY A 125 19.23 -5.63 1.68
N ILE A 126 20.45 -5.56 2.22
CA ILE A 126 20.73 -5.55 3.66
C ILE A 126 21.16 -4.14 4.10
N GLY A 127 20.59 -3.66 5.20
CA GLY A 127 20.91 -2.35 5.77
C GLY A 127 19.73 -1.70 6.49
N PRO A 128 19.96 -0.62 7.28
CA PRO A 128 18.94 -0.03 8.13
C PRO A 128 18.07 1.00 7.40
N CYS A 129 16.93 1.33 8.01
CA CYS A 129 16.12 2.52 7.73
C CYS A 129 16.06 3.46 8.94
N ASP A 130 15.88 4.76 8.71
CA ASP A 130 15.70 5.74 9.79
C ASP A 130 14.34 5.56 10.49
N THR A 131 13.29 5.18 9.74
CA THR A 131 11.98 4.84 10.30
C THR A 131 11.38 3.60 9.64
N GLY A 132 10.60 2.84 10.41
CA GLY A 132 9.85 1.67 9.94
C GLY A 132 10.69 0.48 9.51
N ASP A 133 11.98 0.45 9.88
CA ASP A 133 12.86 -0.70 9.60
C ASP A 133 12.22 -2.02 10.04
N CYS A 134 12.46 -3.10 9.31
CA CYS A 134 11.86 -4.40 9.58
C CYS A 134 12.91 -5.51 9.71
N GLY A 135 14.05 -5.19 10.32
CA GLY A 135 15.15 -6.11 10.57
C GLY A 135 16.32 -5.94 9.60
N ASN A 136 16.66 -4.70 9.26
CA ASN A 136 17.78 -4.32 8.39
C ASN A 136 17.77 -5.01 7.02
N LYS A 137 16.59 -5.14 6.42
CA LYS A 137 16.40 -5.86 5.15
C LYS A 137 15.31 -5.23 4.29
N LEU A 138 15.51 -5.28 2.97
CA LEU A 138 14.58 -4.76 1.98
C LEU A 138 13.24 -5.51 2.02
N GLN A 139 13.28 -6.84 2.08
CA GLN A 139 12.11 -7.71 2.17
C GLN A 139 11.86 -8.10 3.62
N CYS A 140 10.77 -7.61 4.23
CA CYS A 140 10.54 -7.75 5.66
C CYS A 140 10.34 -9.20 6.13
N ALA A 141 10.01 -10.13 5.23
CA ALA A 141 9.93 -11.57 5.51
C ALA A 141 9.19 -11.89 6.82
N GLY A 142 7.99 -11.31 6.98
CA GLY A 142 7.14 -11.51 8.16
C GLY A 142 7.46 -10.64 9.37
N ALA A 143 8.47 -9.78 9.31
CA ALA A 143 8.72 -8.77 10.34
C ALA A 143 7.83 -7.52 10.13
N GLY A 144 7.32 -6.95 11.21
CA GLY A 144 6.68 -5.64 11.20
C GLY A 144 7.70 -4.50 11.18
N GLY A 145 7.26 -3.31 10.76
CA GLY A 145 8.05 -2.10 10.89
C GLY A 145 8.23 -1.72 12.35
N VAL A 146 9.45 -1.33 12.73
CA VAL A 146 9.79 -0.77 14.03
C VAL A 146 9.17 0.62 14.14
N PRO A 147 8.28 0.87 15.11
CA PRO A 147 7.66 2.17 15.31
C PRO A 147 8.66 3.30 15.67
N PRO A 148 8.36 4.58 15.38
CA PRO A 148 7.06 5.07 14.91
C PRO A 148 6.80 4.85 13.41
N VAL A 149 5.60 4.37 13.07
CA VAL A 149 5.17 4.16 11.69
C VAL A 149 3.69 4.45 11.52
N SER A 150 3.35 5.21 10.47
CA SER A 150 1.95 5.33 10.03
C SER A 150 1.55 4.04 9.30
N LEU A 151 0.42 3.44 9.70
CA LEU A 151 -0.05 2.18 9.13
C LEU A 151 -1.29 2.39 8.27
N ALA A 152 -1.36 1.65 7.16
CA ALA A 152 -2.60 1.38 6.43
C ALA A 152 -2.98 -0.08 6.68
N GLU A 153 -4.10 -0.31 7.36
CA GLU A 153 -4.51 -1.64 7.81
C GLU A 153 -5.73 -2.12 7.03
N PHE A 154 -5.81 -3.43 6.79
CA PHE A 154 -6.84 -4.06 5.97
C PHE A 154 -7.27 -5.38 6.58
N THR A 155 -8.58 -5.64 6.53
CA THR A 155 -9.18 -6.96 6.65
C THR A 155 -10.14 -7.14 5.47
N LEU A 156 -9.67 -7.79 4.41
CA LEU A 156 -10.41 -7.97 3.17
C LEU A 156 -11.36 -9.17 3.29
N ASN A 157 -12.52 -9.08 2.63
CA ASN A 157 -13.58 -10.08 2.65
C ASN A 157 -13.86 -10.60 4.07
N GLY A 158 -13.97 -9.66 5.02
CA GLY A 158 -14.18 -9.93 6.43
C GLY A 158 -15.63 -10.28 6.75
N TYR A 159 -16.11 -9.84 7.91
CA TYR A 159 -17.49 -10.10 8.33
C TYR A 159 -18.51 -9.59 7.29
N GLY A 160 -19.45 -10.46 6.87
CA GLY A 160 -20.43 -10.10 5.84
C GLY A 160 -19.86 -9.94 4.43
N GLY A 161 -18.63 -10.37 4.19
CA GLY A 161 -17.96 -10.27 2.89
C GLY A 161 -17.56 -8.85 2.49
N VAL A 162 -17.44 -7.95 3.47
CA VAL A 162 -16.99 -6.56 3.26
C VAL A 162 -15.52 -6.43 3.59
N ASP A 163 -14.83 -5.56 2.88
CA ASP A 163 -13.47 -5.16 3.18
C ASP A 163 -13.51 -4.08 4.27
N TYR A 164 -12.69 -4.22 5.30
CA TYR A 164 -12.44 -3.21 6.32
C TYR A 164 -11.05 -2.62 6.10
N TYR A 165 -10.92 -1.31 6.22
CA TYR A 165 -9.63 -0.64 6.12
C TYR A 165 -9.61 0.63 6.96
N ASP A 166 -8.42 1.00 7.38
CA ASP A 166 -8.21 2.16 8.21
C ASP A 166 -6.77 2.67 8.11
N LEU A 167 -6.57 3.87 8.66
CA LEU A 167 -5.25 4.39 8.95
C LEU A 167 -5.04 4.37 10.46
N SER A 168 -3.86 3.96 10.89
CA SER A 168 -3.55 3.84 12.31
C SER A 168 -2.24 4.53 12.65
N LEU A 169 -2.33 5.44 13.62
CA LEU A 169 -1.22 6.16 14.25
C LEU A 169 -1.03 5.68 15.71
N VAL A 170 -1.61 4.54 16.06
CA VAL A 170 -1.41 3.88 17.36
C VAL A 170 0.07 3.54 17.57
N ASP A 171 0.73 3.12 16.49
CA ASP A 171 2.17 2.89 16.40
C ASP A 171 2.93 4.18 16.02
N GLY A 172 2.34 5.36 16.22
CA GLY A 172 2.95 6.65 15.89
C GLY A 172 2.84 7.03 14.41
N PHE A 173 3.66 8.00 14.01
CA PHE A 173 3.65 8.58 12.67
C PHE A 173 5.09 8.71 12.15
N ASN A 174 5.30 8.45 10.87
CA ASN A 174 6.55 8.81 10.19
C ASN A 174 6.29 9.57 8.88
N VAL A 175 5.30 9.15 8.09
CA VAL A 175 4.89 9.84 6.85
C VAL A 175 3.37 9.96 6.73
N PRO A 176 2.86 10.95 5.98
CA PRO A 176 1.45 11.03 5.60
C PRO A 176 1.07 9.81 4.77
N VAL A 177 -0.16 9.33 4.94
CA VAL A 177 -0.67 8.15 4.24
C VAL A 177 -2.15 8.31 3.91
N GLN A 178 -2.56 7.74 2.79
CA GLN A 178 -3.94 7.77 2.29
C GLN A 178 -4.30 6.40 1.73
N VAL A 179 -5.54 5.96 1.94
CA VAL A 179 -6.13 4.76 1.34
C VAL A 179 -7.38 5.17 0.57
N ILE A 180 -7.40 4.87 -0.73
CA ILE A 180 -8.46 5.25 -1.66
C ILE A 180 -9.00 3.98 -2.35
N PRO A 181 -10.27 3.61 -2.16
CA PRO A 181 -10.91 2.56 -2.94
C PRO A 181 -10.94 2.90 -4.44
N LEU A 182 -10.64 1.93 -5.31
CA LEU A 182 -10.49 2.13 -6.76
C LEU A 182 -11.78 1.96 -7.55
N THR A 183 -12.67 1.06 -7.14
CA THR A 183 -13.73 0.53 -8.03
C THR A 183 -15.14 0.90 -7.60
N LYS A 184 -15.30 1.61 -6.48
CA LYS A 184 -16.61 1.93 -5.90
C LYS A 184 -16.72 3.41 -5.56
N SER A 185 -17.86 3.99 -5.90
CA SER A 185 -18.24 5.32 -5.45
C SER A 185 -18.45 5.32 -3.94
N VAL A 186 -18.07 6.41 -3.30
CA VAL A 186 -18.36 6.66 -1.87
C VAL A 186 -19.87 6.55 -1.64
N ASP A 187 -20.28 5.91 -0.54
CA ASP A 187 -21.67 5.90 -0.10
C ASP A 187 -22.10 7.35 0.19
N PRO A 188 -23.11 7.89 -0.52
CA PRO A 188 -23.52 9.28 -0.38
C PRO A 188 -24.07 9.62 1.01
N ASN A 189 -24.49 8.61 1.79
CA ASN A 189 -25.07 8.78 3.12
C ASN A 189 -24.08 8.43 4.24
N ASN A 190 -22.95 7.82 3.91
CA ASN A 190 -21.95 7.38 4.86
C ASN A 190 -20.54 7.55 4.27
N LYS A 191 -19.84 8.62 4.64
CA LYS A 191 -18.46 8.87 4.17
C LYS A 191 -17.46 7.76 4.51
N TYR A 192 -17.80 6.83 5.41
CA TYR A 192 -16.96 5.67 5.74
C TYR A 192 -17.23 4.46 4.83
N GLY A 193 -18.35 4.45 4.10
CA GLY A 193 -18.66 3.47 3.06
C GLY A 193 -17.93 3.82 1.77
N CYS A 194 -16.92 3.02 1.41
CA CYS A 194 -16.02 3.23 0.27
C CYS A 194 -15.38 4.62 0.23
N GLY A 195 -15.28 5.30 1.37
CA GLY A 195 -14.62 6.60 1.50
C GLY A 195 -13.11 6.51 1.47
N SER A 196 -12.44 7.64 1.30
CA SER A 196 -10.98 7.70 1.44
C SER A 196 -10.61 7.91 2.91
N ALA A 197 -9.74 7.04 3.43
CA ALA A 197 -9.09 7.24 4.73
C ALA A 197 -7.81 8.06 4.49
N THR A 198 -7.70 9.23 5.10
CA THR A 198 -6.59 10.16 4.79
C THR A 198 -5.96 10.77 6.04
N CYS A 199 -4.64 10.84 6.03
CA CYS A 199 -3.82 11.61 6.96
C CYS A 199 -2.74 12.32 6.15
N THR A 200 -3.03 13.55 5.73
CA THR A 200 -2.18 14.33 4.81
C THR A 200 -1.29 15.35 5.53
N ALA A 201 -1.57 15.63 6.81
CA ALA A 201 -0.74 16.52 7.61
C ALA A 201 0.64 15.90 7.86
N TYR A 202 1.69 16.71 7.80
CA TYR A 202 3.05 16.29 8.15
C TYR A 202 3.32 16.56 9.63
N LEU A 203 3.07 15.56 10.47
CA LEU A 203 3.09 15.71 11.94
C LEU A 203 4.51 15.94 12.50
N ASN A 204 5.57 15.47 11.83
CA ASN A 204 6.93 15.56 12.37
C ASN A 204 7.39 17.01 12.71
N ASN A 205 6.88 18.02 11.98
CA ASN A 205 7.25 19.42 12.21
C ASN A 205 6.79 19.94 13.58
N ASN A 206 5.62 19.50 14.03
CA ASN A 206 4.98 19.98 15.26
C ASN A 206 4.81 18.87 16.29
N CYS A 207 5.54 17.76 16.14
CA CYS A 207 5.50 16.65 17.08
C CYS A 207 5.90 17.17 18.48
N PRO A 208 5.11 16.86 19.53
CA PRO A 208 5.48 17.19 20.91
C PRO A 208 6.88 16.70 21.24
N ASN A 209 7.65 17.48 22.01
CA ASN A 209 9.08 17.23 22.20
C ASN A 209 9.37 15.83 22.76
N GLU A 210 8.53 15.37 23.69
CA GLU A 210 8.64 14.06 24.36
C GLU A 210 8.35 12.88 23.43
N LEU A 211 7.72 13.15 22.28
CA LEU A 211 7.31 12.15 21.29
C LEU A 211 8.22 12.11 20.06
N ARG A 212 9.17 13.04 19.93
CA ARG A 212 10.02 13.13 18.73
C ARG A 212 10.92 11.92 18.60
N GLU A 213 10.95 11.35 17.40
CA GLU A 213 11.98 10.42 16.96
C GLU A 213 12.93 11.13 16.01
N THR A 214 14.23 11.10 16.31
CA THR A 214 15.26 11.81 15.55
C THR A 214 16.27 10.86 14.95
N ASN A 215 16.69 11.12 13.71
CA ASN A 215 17.80 10.39 13.13
C ASN A 215 19.17 10.87 13.66
N SER A 216 20.24 10.24 13.18
CA SER A 216 21.62 10.56 13.58
C SER A 216 22.08 11.99 13.23
N ALA A 217 21.39 12.66 12.29
CA ALA A 217 21.63 14.06 11.95
C ALA A 217 20.83 15.04 12.83
N GLY A 218 20.05 14.54 13.80
CA GLY A 218 19.20 15.33 14.69
C GLY A 218 17.90 15.81 14.07
N ALA A 219 17.56 15.37 12.86
CA ALA A 219 16.29 15.72 12.22
C ALA A 219 15.16 14.86 12.79
N THR A 220 14.01 15.46 13.12
CA THR A 220 12.80 14.71 13.49
C THR A 220 12.28 13.93 12.28
N VAL A 221 12.35 12.60 12.35
CA VAL A 221 11.95 11.68 11.27
C VAL A 221 10.65 10.95 11.58
N GLY A 222 10.19 10.99 12.84
CA GLY A 222 8.93 10.40 13.25
C GLY A 222 8.39 11.04 14.53
N CYS A 223 7.15 10.68 14.85
CA CYS A 223 6.45 11.07 16.07
C CYS A 223 5.88 9.81 16.74
N LYS A 224 6.47 9.42 17.87
CA LYS A 224 6.01 8.31 18.70
C LYS A 224 4.59 8.57 19.19
N SER A 225 3.78 7.52 19.30
CA SER A 225 2.59 7.58 20.14
C SER A 225 3.00 7.65 21.62
N ALA A 226 2.07 8.02 22.49
CA ALA A 226 2.35 8.06 23.93
C ALA A 226 2.67 6.68 24.50
N CYS A 227 2.04 5.61 23.98
CA CYS A 227 2.39 4.25 24.39
C CYS A 227 3.86 3.95 24.08
N LEU A 228 4.34 4.31 22.89
CA LEU A 228 5.72 4.08 22.49
C LEU A 228 6.72 4.92 23.28
N ALA A 229 6.36 6.17 23.62
CA ALA A 229 7.25 7.07 24.35
C ALA A 229 7.36 6.72 25.84
N PHE A 230 6.26 6.31 26.48
CA PHE A 230 6.20 6.19 27.94
C PHE A 230 5.98 4.75 28.43
N ASN A 231 5.48 3.86 27.59
CA ASN A 231 5.20 2.45 27.88
C ASN A 231 4.42 2.21 29.19
N THR A 232 3.51 3.13 29.54
CA THR A 232 2.63 2.97 30.71
C THR A 232 1.37 2.22 30.31
N ASP A 233 0.76 1.52 31.27
CA ASP A 233 -0.50 0.80 31.02
C ASP A 233 -1.64 1.73 30.61
N GLN A 234 -1.65 2.97 31.11
CA GLN A 234 -2.63 3.98 30.72
C GLN A 234 -2.48 4.37 29.25
N TYR A 235 -1.28 4.74 28.80
CA TYR A 235 -1.07 5.15 27.41
C TYR A 235 -1.15 3.99 26.42
N CYS A 236 -0.85 2.78 26.86
CA CYS A 236 -0.92 1.56 26.04
C CYS A 236 -2.26 0.82 26.16
N CYS A 237 -3.22 1.32 26.93
CA CYS A 237 -4.51 0.66 27.17
C CYS A 237 -4.37 -0.80 27.64
N ARG A 238 -3.51 -1.06 28.63
CA ARG A 238 -3.26 -2.39 29.20
C ARG A 238 -3.79 -2.51 30.62
N GLY A 239 -3.95 -3.74 31.10
CA GLY A 239 -4.37 -4.03 32.47
C GLY A 239 -5.70 -3.36 32.82
N ASN A 240 -5.71 -2.50 33.85
CA ASN A 240 -6.90 -1.76 34.27
C ASN A 240 -7.44 -0.78 33.21
N PHE A 241 -6.62 -0.42 32.22
CA PHE A 241 -6.98 0.44 31.09
C PHE A 241 -7.32 -0.38 29.83
N GLY A 242 -7.52 -1.70 29.96
CA GLY A 242 -7.76 -2.62 28.83
C GLY A 242 -9.17 -2.62 28.25
N THR A 243 -9.96 -1.56 28.46
CA THR A 243 -11.28 -1.41 27.84
C THR A 243 -11.47 0.01 27.31
N PRO A 244 -12.36 0.22 26.32
CA PRO A 244 -12.69 1.56 25.84
C PRO A 244 -13.18 2.51 26.95
N GLN A 245 -13.84 1.98 27.99
CA GLN A 245 -14.38 2.78 29.10
C GLN A 245 -13.29 3.25 30.07
N THR A 246 -12.20 2.48 30.21
CA THR A 246 -11.12 2.81 31.14
C THR A 246 -9.93 3.47 30.46
N CYS A 247 -9.72 3.26 29.15
CA CYS A 247 -8.70 3.96 28.37
C CYS A 247 -9.24 5.24 27.72
N THR A 248 -9.44 6.28 28.51
CA THR A 248 -10.09 7.52 28.04
C THR A 248 -9.10 8.69 28.00
N PRO A 249 -8.55 9.09 26.82
CA PRO A 249 -7.49 10.10 26.75
C PRO A 249 -7.80 11.46 27.37
N SER A 250 -9.08 11.86 27.40
CA SER A 250 -9.51 13.12 28.01
C SER A 250 -9.35 13.16 29.54
N THR A 251 -9.13 12.02 30.20
CA THR A 251 -8.89 11.94 31.65
C THR A 251 -7.41 11.82 32.01
N TRP A 252 -6.52 11.74 31.02
CA TRP A 252 -5.08 11.58 31.24
C TRP A 252 -4.44 12.92 31.61
N SER A 253 -3.29 12.88 32.28
CA SER A 253 -2.52 14.08 32.61
C SER A 253 -2.12 14.88 31.36
N GLN A 254 -1.82 14.17 30.26
CA GLN A 254 -1.55 14.75 28.96
C GLN A 254 -2.25 13.92 27.87
N ASN A 255 -3.14 14.56 27.13
CA ASN A 255 -3.87 13.92 26.03
C ASN A 255 -3.05 13.99 24.73
N TYR A 256 -2.02 13.15 24.63
CA TYR A 256 -1.23 13.03 23.41
C TYR A 256 -2.01 12.51 22.19
N PRO A 257 -2.97 11.56 22.31
CA PRO A 257 -3.78 11.14 21.16
C PRO A 257 -4.53 12.28 20.46
N ALA A 258 -4.95 13.30 21.21
CA ALA A 258 -5.59 14.48 20.61
C ALA A 258 -4.69 15.20 19.59
N TYR A 259 -3.36 15.19 19.76
CA TYR A 259 -2.46 15.74 18.76
C TYR A 259 -2.60 15.01 17.41
N PHE A 260 -2.59 13.68 17.42
CA PHE A 260 -2.75 12.87 16.22
C PHE A 260 -4.15 13.03 15.62
N LYS A 261 -5.19 12.93 16.44
CA LYS A 261 -6.58 13.02 15.99
C LYS A 261 -6.92 14.39 15.39
N ASN A 262 -6.43 15.48 15.98
CA ASN A 262 -6.69 16.82 15.47
C ASN A 262 -6.03 17.08 14.10
N ASN A 263 -4.88 16.46 13.83
CA ASN A 263 -4.19 16.59 12.55
C ASN A 263 -4.67 15.56 11.51
N CYS A 264 -5.12 14.39 11.96
CA CYS A 264 -5.61 13.30 11.12
C CYS A 264 -6.92 12.70 11.68
N PRO A 265 -8.06 13.38 11.51
CA PRO A 265 -9.33 12.97 12.14
C PRO A 265 -9.85 11.60 11.66
N GLY A 266 -9.45 11.17 10.46
CA GLY A 266 -9.84 9.88 9.88
C GLY A 266 -8.93 8.71 10.26
N ALA A 267 -7.92 8.92 11.10
CA ALA A 267 -6.99 7.87 11.54
C ALA A 267 -7.19 7.53 13.03
N TYR A 268 -6.91 6.29 13.40
CA TYR A 268 -6.82 5.89 14.80
C TYR A 268 -5.64 6.58 15.48
N SER A 269 -5.90 7.26 16.59
CA SER A 269 -4.90 7.98 17.38
C SER A 269 -4.42 7.21 18.62
N TYR A 270 -5.19 6.21 19.06
CA TYR A 270 -4.86 5.28 20.14
C TYR A 270 -5.70 4.00 20.02
N ALA A 271 -5.42 2.98 20.85
CA ALA A 271 -5.96 1.62 20.68
C ALA A 271 -7.49 1.48 20.71
N TYR A 272 -8.21 2.37 21.40
CA TYR A 272 -9.68 2.35 21.49
C TYR A 272 -10.32 3.61 20.92
N ASP A 273 -9.64 4.29 19.99
CA ASP A 273 -10.23 5.40 19.24
C ASP A 273 -11.44 4.91 18.41
N ASP A 274 -12.38 5.81 18.13
CA ASP A 274 -13.76 5.47 17.82
C ASP A 274 -14.00 4.99 16.36
N VAL A 275 -15.26 4.60 16.09
CA VAL A 275 -15.72 4.08 14.79
C VAL A 275 -15.54 5.02 13.60
N SER A 276 -15.25 6.31 13.80
CA SER A 276 -14.92 7.26 12.73
C SER A 276 -13.59 6.97 12.03
N SER A 277 -12.82 5.99 12.52
CA SER A 277 -11.55 5.60 11.93
C SER A 277 -11.59 4.27 11.18
N THR A 278 -12.70 3.53 11.19
CA THR A 278 -12.90 2.35 10.31
C THR A 278 -13.71 2.70 9.07
N TYR A 279 -13.21 2.30 7.92
CA TYR A 279 -13.92 2.37 6.66
C TYR A 279 -14.28 0.98 6.16
N THR A 280 -15.38 0.88 5.41
CA THR A 280 -15.83 -0.39 4.83
C THR A 280 -16.09 -0.23 3.34
N CYS A 281 -15.76 -1.23 2.54
CA CYS A 281 -16.11 -1.22 1.12
C CYS A 281 -16.35 -2.64 0.61
N GLN A 282 -17.23 -2.81 -0.39
CA GLN A 282 -17.45 -4.12 -1.00
C GLN A 282 -16.63 -4.25 -2.28
N ASP A 283 -15.83 -5.32 -2.35
CA ASP A 283 -15.12 -5.76 -3.54
C ASP A 283 -14.38 -4.64 -4.29
N SER A 284 -13.38 -4.05 -3.62
CA SER A 284 -12.58 -2.98 -4.18
C SER A 284 -11.09 -3.33 -4.27
N GLY A 285 -10.42 -2.79 -5.30
CA GLY A 285 -8.98 -2.57 -5.23
C GLY A 285 -8.69 -1.29 -4.45
N TYR A 286 -7.44 -1.08 -4.04
CA TYR A 286 -7.05 0.07 -3.23
C TYR A 286 -5.83 0.78 -3.78
N LYS A 287 -5.82 2.12 -3.71
CA LYS A 287 -4.62 2.94 -3.90
C LYS A 287 -4.13 3.44 -2.55
N ILE A 288 -2.87 3.16 -2.23
CA ILE A 288 -2.16 3.67 -1.07
C ILE A 288 -1.22 4.77 -1.55
N ILE A 289 -1.39 5.97 -1.02
CA ILE A 289 -0.55 7.12 -1.33
C ILE A 289 0.26 7.47 -0.08
N PHE A 290 1.57 7.61 -0.24
CA PHE A 290 2.45 8.14 0.80
C PHE A 290 2.82 9.57 0.45
N GLY A 291 2.55 10.51 1.36
CA GLY A 291 2.65 11.96 1.12
C GLY A 291 1.44 12.60 0.47
#